data_AF-A0A6I7NNV1-F1
#
_entry.id   AF-A0A6I7NNV1-F1
#
_cell.length_a   1.000
_cell.length_b   1.000
_cell.length_c   1.000
_cell.angle_alpha   90.00
_cell.angle_beta   90.00
_cell.angle_gamma   90.00
#
_symmetry.space_group_name_H-M   'P 1'
#
loop_
_entity.id
_entity.type
_entity.pdbx_description
1 polymer ?
#
loop_
_entity_poly.entity_id
_entity_poly.type
_entity_poly.pdbx_seq_one_letter_code
_entity_poly.pdbx_strand_id
1 'polypeptide(L)'
;MSQPGRPLTEAVMFFSQWGVCKQMLFPEFEALLDGMVSTPEFADETMDAVFLQISSRLHVRGAVFFTIDFDQDGNISPLWNLPLRLMADKAGRGPDMGGGPIRLACAGFTRHPQFKAHLWKPGQRGGRSDLLHIKDAVTRNTLGILGEDDNALAMLAAGQLHMAAEDAWFGEQENGKPAPDAEAVLGAERDHHKREAQELRQQINALQTELQIVQQARENDMEMLRQSHREHLDVLQGEMLDIKQSLEEQQQQNLNLKRELSKLQHKHPVDPG
;
A
#
# COMPACT_ATOMS: atom_id res chain seq x y z
N MET A 1 -12.42 1.21 26.23
CA MET A 1 -12.97 2.54 25.87
C MET A 1 -12.57 2.82 24.43
N SER A 2 -13.47 2.58 23.48
CA SER A 2 -13.20 2.85 22.05
C SER A 2 -13.13 4.35 21.85
N GLN A 3 -12.01 4.85 21.33
CA GLN A 3 -11.94 6.21 20.81
C GLN A 3 -13.08 6.40 19.79
N PRO A 4 -13.78 7.55 19.78
CA PRO A 4 -14.69 7.88 18.70
C PRO A 4 -13.89 7.78 17.39
N GLY A 5 -14.37 6.95 16.46
CA GLY A 5 -13.67 6.68 15.22
C GLY A 5 -13.41 7.99 14.49
N ARG A 6 -12.13 8.30 14.24
CA ARG A 6 -11.75 9.41 13.38
C ARG A 6 -12.52 9.31 12.06
N PRO A 7 -12.95 10.43 11.46
CA PRO A 7 -13.72 10.39 10.23
C PRO A 7 -12.92 9.66 9.15
N LEU A 8 -13.54 8.61 8.60
CA LEU A 8 -13.00 7.88 7.45
C LEU A 8 -13.70 8.43 6.21
N THR A 9 -12.92 8.84 5.23
CA THR A 9 -13.44 9.20 3.92
C THR A 9 -13.71 7.93 3.14
N GLU A 10 -14.90 7.85 2.54
CA GLU A 10 -15.33 6.69 1.78
C GLU A 10 -15.22 6.99 0.29
N ALA A 11 -14.60 6.08 -0.45
CA ALA A 11 -14.35 6.23 -1.88
C ALA A 11 -14.49 4.92 -2.62
N VAL A 12 -14.77 5.01 -3.92
CA VAL A 12 -14.81 3.88 -4.85
C VAL A 12 -13.80 4.10 -5.95
N MET A 13 -13.00 3.07 -6.24
CA MET A 13 -12.03 3.06 -7.32
C MET A 13 -12.38 1.96 -8.32
N PHE A 14 -12.36 2.29 -9.60
CA PHE A 14 -12.57 1.35 -10.71
C PHE A 14 -11.24 0.92 -11.30
N PHE A 15 -11.14 -0.34 -11.66
CA PHE A 15 -9.95 -0.99 -12.19
C PHE A 15 -10.16 -1.38 -13.65
N SER A 16 -9.13 -1.11 -14.45
CA SER A 16 -8.94 -1.68 -15.78
C SER A 16 -7.83 -2.74 -15.74
N GLN A 17 -7.42 -3.23 -16.91
CA GLN A 17 -6.30 -4.16 -17.05
C GLN A 17 -4.94 -3.54 -16.65
N TRP A 18 -4.84 -2.21 -16.69
CA TRP A 18 -3.58 -1.47 -16.45
C TRP A 18 -3.48 -0.84 -15.07
N GLY A 19 -4.55 -0.88 -14.26
CA GLY A 19 -4.60 -0.29 -12.93
C GLY A 19 -5.89 0.49 -12.68
N VAL A 20 -5.83 1.48 -11.79
CA VAL A 20 -6.99 2.32 -11.43
C VAL A 20 -7.29 3.30 -12.57
N CYS A 21 -8.47 3.21 -13.18
CA CYS A 21 -8.89 4.07 -14.29
C CYS A 21 -9.73 5.27 -13.82
N LYS A 22 -10.58 5.08 -12.80
CA LYS A 22 -11.47 6.12 -12.28
C LYS A 22 -11.57 6.02 -10.76
N GLN A 23 -11.71 7.16 -10.12
CA GLN A 23 -11.85 7.28 -8.67
C GLN A 23 -12.98 8.28 -8.40
N MET A 24 -13.85 7.98 -7.46
CA MET A 24 -14.95 8.86 -7.05
C MET A 24 -15.24 8.69 -5.57
N LEU A 25 -15.84 9.70 -4.95
CA LEU A 25 -16.30 9.61 -3.57
C LEU A 25 -17.52 8.70 -3.48
N PHE A 26 -17.77 8.12 -2.30
CA PHE A 26 -18.90 7.22 -2.13
C PHE A 26 -20.27 7.86 -2.43
N PRO A 27 -20.55 9.13 -2.06
CA PRO A 27 -21.81 9.79 -2.45
C PRO A 27 -21.96 9.96 -3.97
N GLU A 28 -20.85 10.14 -4.72
CA GLU A 28 -20.88 10.20 -6.18
C GLU A 28 -21.23 8.83 -6.77
N PHE A 29 -20.72 7.76 -6.16
CA PHE A 29 -21.08 6.40 -6.52
C PHE A 29 -22.54 6.06 -6.15
N GLU A 30 -23.07 6.56 -5.03
CA GLU A 30 -24.49 6.42 -4.69
C GLU A 30 -25.38 7.09 -5.74
N ALA A 31 -25.00 8.28 -6.23
CA ALA A 31 -25.71 8.95 -7.33
C ALA A 31 -25.68 8.15 -8.65
N LEU A 32 -24.57 7.42 -8.90
CA LEU A 32 -24.44 6.51 -10.04
C LEU A 32 -25.38 5.30 -9.90
N LEU A 33 -25.52 4.75 -8.69
CA LEU A 33 -26.46 3.65 -8.39
C LEU A 33 -27.92 4.07 -8.50
N ASP A 34 -28.24 5.30 -8.09
CA ASP A 34 -29.59 5.86 -8.20
C ASP A 34 -29.96 6.27 -9.64
N GLY A 35 -29.04 6.13 -10.61
CA GLY A 35 -29.23 6.49 -12.01
C GLY A 35 -29.30 8.00 -12.26
N MET A 36 -28.88 8.83 -11.29
CA MET A 36 -28.80 10.28 -11.45
C MET A 36 -27.64 10.69 -12.38
N VAL A 37 -26.61 9.85 -12.44
CA VAL A 37 -25.43 10.01 -13.28
C VAL A 37 -25.21 8.72 -14.05
N SER A 38 -24.93 8.81 -15.35
CA SER A 38 -24.54 7.66 -16.17
C SER A 38 -23.05 7.73 -16.53
N THR A 39 -22.43 6.57 -16.70
CA THR A 39 -21.03 6.44 -17.14
C THR A 39 -20.98 5.69 -18.47
N PRO A 40 -21.24 6.37 -19.60
CA PRO A 40 -21.21 5.73 -20.92
C PRO A 40 -19.81 5.22 -21.31
N GLU A 41 -18.77 5.68 -20.61
CA GLU A 41 -17.39 5.21 -20.75
C GLU A 41 -17.23 3.71 -20.44
N PHE A 42 -18.15 3.14 -19.64
CA PHE A 42 -18.14 1.74 -19.24
C PHE A 42 -19.38 0.98 -19.75
N ALA A 43 -20.07 1.52 -20.76
CA ALA A 43 -21.29 0.90 -21.28
C ALA A 43 -21.02 -0.52 -21.80
N ASP A 44 -21.89 -1.46 -21.44
CA ASP A 44 -21.80 -2.89 -21.77
C ASP A 44 -20.51 -3.58 -21.27
N GLU A 45 -19.89 -3.03 -20.20
CA GLU A 45 -18.69 -3.60 -19.57
C GLU A 45 -18.94 -4.03 -18.12
N THR A 46 -18.36 -5.18 -17.73
CA THR A 46 -18.22 -5.58 -16.33
C THR A 46 -16.92 -5.00 -15.78
N MET A 47 -17.03 -4.12 -14.79
CA MET A 47 -15.89 -3.45 -14.18
C MET A 47 -15.56 -4.02 -12.81
N ASP A 48 -14.27 -4.16 -12.54
CA ASP A 48 -13.75 -4.46 -11.21
C ASP A 48 -13.66 -3.16 -10.41
N ALA A 49 -14.30 -3.11 -9.24
CA ALA A 49 -14.31 -1.95 -8.38
C ALA A 49 -13.87 -2.29 -6.95
N VAL A 50 -13.43 -1.28 -6.21
CA VAL A 50 -13.01 -1.41 -4.82
C VAL A 50 -13.57 -0.26 -4.01
N PHE A 51 -14.31 -0.59 -2.95
CA PHE A 51 -14.74 0.35 -1.94
C PHE A 51 -13.66 0.48 -0.87
N LEU A 52 -13.31 1.71 -0.52
CA LEU A 52 -12.22 2.04 0.38
C LEU A 52 -12.69 2.95 1.50
N GLN A 53 -12.19 2.68 2.71
CA GLN A 53 -12.27 3.58 3.85
C GLN A 53 -10.87 4.15 4.10
N ILE A 54 -10.71 5.44 3.86
CA ILE A 54 -9.43 6.14 3.90
C ILE A 54 -9.41 7.06 5.12
N SER A 55 -8.35 6.98 5.92
CA SER A 55 -8.13 7.89 7.05
C SER A 55 -7.66 9.25 6.55
N SER A 56 -7.87 10.31 7.35
CA SER A 56 -7.31 11.65 7.12
C SER A 56 -5.81 11.66 6.79
N ARG A 57 -5.04 10.66 7.27
CA ARG A 57 -3.62 10.51 6.94
C ARG A 57 -3.34 9.80 5.60
N LEU A 58 -4.31 9.69 4.70
CA LEU A 58 -4.19 8.94 3.44
C LEU A 58 -3.81 7.45 3.62
N HIS A 59 -4.20 6.86 4.74
CA HIS A 59 -4.01 5.44 5.01
C HIS A 59 -5.32 4.69 4.80
N VAL A 60 -5.30 3.62 4.02
CA VAL A 60 -6.46 2.75 3.83
C VAL A 60 -6.68 1.91 5.09
N ARG A 61 -7.90 1.96 5.62
CA ARG A 61 -8.34 1.19 6.79
C ARG A 61 -9.20 0.00 6.44
N GLY A 62 -9.99 0.10 5.37
CA GLY A 62 -10.88 -0.94 4.89
C GLY A 62 -10.92 -0.98 3.38
N ALA A 63 -11.01 -2.19 2.80
CA ALA A 63 -11.12 -2.42 1.36
C ALA A 63 -12.08 -3.58 1.06
N VAL A 64 -13.06 -3.35 0.20
CA VAL A 64 -14.03 -4.35 -0.27
C VAL A 64 -13.94 -4.44 -1.79
N PHE A 65 -13.57 -5.61 -2.30
CA PHE A 65 -13.34 -5.87 -3.72
C PHE A 65 -14.60 -6.46 -4.36
N PHE A 66 -15.26 -5.69 -5.23
CA PHE A 66 -16.54 -6.09 -5.84
C PHE A 66 -16.57 -5.84 -7.35
N THR A 67 -17.41 -6.57 -8.06
CA THR A 67 -17.65 -6.39 -9.49
C THR A 67 -18.97 -5.70 -9.71
N ILE A 68 -19.05 -4.93 -10.79
CA ILE A 68 -20.26 -4.20 -11.15
C ILE A 68 -20.46 -4.26 -12.66
N ASP A 69 -21.69 -4.52 -13.06
CA ASP A 69 -22.09 -4.66 -14.46
C ASP A 69 -22.82 -3.39 -14.87
N PHE A 70 -22.33 -2.77 -15.94
CA PHE A 70 -22.96 -1.62 -16.58
C PHE A 70 -23.81 -2.09 -17.77
N ASP A 71 -24.98 -1.47 -17.94
CA ASP A 71 -25.85 -1.70 -19.09
C ASP A 71 -25.37 -0.92 -20.34
N GLN A 72 -26.12 -1.05 -21.44
CA GLN A 72 -25.82 -0.38 -22.72
C GLN A 72 -25.87 1.15 -22.63
N ASP A 73 -26.59 1.69 -21.64
CA ASP A 73 -26.74 3.12 -21.40
C ASP A 73 -25.70 3.63 -20.39
N GLY A 74 -24.83 2.75 -19.88
CA GLY A 74 -23.80 3.07 -18.88
C GLY A 74 -24.35 3.25 -17.46
N ASN A 75 -25.55 2.72 -17.17
CA ASN A 75 -26.14 2.66 -15.85
C ASN A 75 -25.87 1.31 -15.19
N ILE A 76 -25.94 1.29 -13.86
CA ILE A 76 -25.77 0.06 -13.08
C ILE A 76 -27.12 -0.63 -12.93
N SER A 77 -27.11 -1.96 -12.98
CA SER A 77 -28.32 -2.74 -12.72
C SER A 77 -28.95 -2.40 -11.37
N PRO A 78 -30.26 -2.08 -11.29
CA PRO A 78 -30.94 -1.75 -10.04
C PRO A 78 -31.06 -2.95 -9.07
N LEU A 79 -30.76 -4.15 -9.56
CA LEU A 79 -30.70 -5.37 -8.75
C LEU A 79 -29.40 -5.46 -7.95
N TRP A 80 -28.42 -4.59 -8.23
CA TRP A 80 -27.16 -4.54 -7.49
C TRP A 80 -27.37 -3.90 -6.11
N ASN A 81 -27.16 -4.66 -5.03
CA ASN A 81 -27.47 -4.21 -3.67
C ASN A 81 -26.44 -4.70 -2.63
N LEU A 82 -25.15 -4.46 -2.90
CA LEU A 82 -24.10 -4.94 -2.01
C LEU A 82 -23.91 -4.00 -0.79
N PRO A 83 -23.98 -4.50 0.47
CA PRO A 83 -23.83 -3.66 1.66
C PRO A 83 -22.35 -3.36 1.96
N LEU A 84 -21.72 -2.53 1.13
CA LEU A 84 -20.28 -2.24 1.14
C LEU A 84 -19.75 -1.80 2.51
N ARG A 85 -20.40 -0.82 3.16
CA ARG A 85 -20.02 -0.32 4.49
C ARG A 85 -20.01 -1.43 5.56
N LEU A 86 -21.09 -2.22 5.60
CA LEU A 86 -21.22 -3.32 6.56
C LEU A 86 -20.17 -4.43 6.31
N MET A 87 -19.85 -4.69 5.05
CA MET A 87 -18.80 -5.64 4.67
C MET A 87 -17.42 -5.14 5.08
N ALA A 88 -17.11 -3.86 4.90
CA ALA A 88 -15.86 -3.26 5.37
C ALA A 88 -15.74 -3.31 6.90
N ASP A 89 -16.85 -3.12 7.63
CA ASP A 89 -16.87 -3.17 9.09
C ASP A 89 -16.66 -4.58 9.66
N LYS A 90 -17.27 -5.59 9.03
CA LYS A 90 -17.20 -7.00 9.46
C LYS A 90 -16.05 -7.79 8.82
N ALA A 91 -15.31 -7.16 7.92
CA ALA A 91 -14.17 -7.74 7.23
C ALA A 91 -13.09 -8.21 8.21
N GLY A 92 -12.39 -9.29 7.84
CA GLY A 92 -11.25 -9.78 8.61
C GLY A 92 -10.02 -8.90 8.45
N ARG A 93 -8.97 -9.16 9.24
CA ARG A 93 -7.67 -8.51 9.05
C ARG A 93 -7.00 -9.04 7.78
N GLY A 94 -6.65 -8.12 6.90
CA GLY A 94 -5.89 -8.33 5.68
C GLY A 94 -4.44 -7.83 5.79
N PRO A 95 -3.73 -7.72 4.65
CA PRO A 95 -2.34 -7.28 4.60
C PRO A 95 -2.19 -5.81 5.05
N ASP A 96 -1.00 -5.44 5.49
CA ASP A 96 -0.66 -4.05 5.79
C ASP A 96 -0.28 -3.28 4.52
N MET A 97 -0.85 -2.10 4.33
CA MET A 97 -0.55 -1.21 3.20
C MET A 97 0.28 0.04 3.59
N GLY A 98 0.85 0.05 4.80
CA GLY A 98 1.71 1.11 5.33
C GLY A 98 1.12 1.85 6.54
N GLY A 99 -0.08 1.48 7.00
CA GLY A 99 -0.79 2.11 8.12
C GLY A 99 -1.29 1.12 9.17
N GLY A 100 -0.83 -0.12 9.10
CA GLY A 100 -1.33 -1.27 9.84
C GLY A 100 -2.21 -2.20 8.99
N PRO A 101 -2.56 -3.38 9.52
CA PRO A 101 -3.38 -4.36 8.81
C PRO A 101 -4.75 -3.78 8.46
N ILE A 102 -5.09 -3.79 7.18
CA ILE A 102 -6.37 -3.27 6.68
C ILE A 102 -7.49 -4.27 6.95
N ARG A 103 -8.73 -3.81 7.02
CA ARG A 103 -9.90 -4.70 6.94
C ARG A 103 -10.14 -5.05 5.48
N LEU A 104 -10.08 -6.33 5.14
CA LEU A 104 -10.20 -6.80 3.76
C LEU A 104 -11.46 -7.67 3.60
N ALA A 105 -12.25 -7.41 2.56
CA ALA A 105 -13.25 -8.34 2.05
C ALA A 105 -13.02 -8.57 0.55
N CYS A 106 -12.83 -9.82 0.17
CA CYS A 106 -12.67 -10.23 -1.23
C CYS A 106 -13.29 -11.61 -1.46
N ALA A 107 -13.34 -12.09 -2.71
CA ALA A 107 -13.95 -13.38 -3.05
C ALA A 107 -13.36 -14.56 -2.24
N GLY A 108 -12.06 -14.51 -1.94
CA GLY A 108 -11.37 -15.52 -1.13
C GLY A 108 -11.45 -15.28 0.38
N PHE A 109 -11.95 -14.12 0.81
CA PHE A 109 -11.92 -13.66 2.20
C PHE A 109 -13.21 -12.91 2.54
N THR A 110 -14.35 -13.61 2.42
CA THR A 110 -15.67 -13.12 2.80
C THR A 110 -16.32 -14.05 3.82
N ARG A 111 -17.02 -13.49 4.81
CA ARG A 111 -17.82 -14.25 5.78
C ARG A 111 -19.22 -14.60 5.25
N HIS A 112 -19.62 -13.99 4.14
CA HIS A 112 -20.97 -14.12 3.57
C HIS A 112 -20.88 -14.74 2.17
N PRO A 113 -21.09 -16.07 2.05
CA PRO A 113 -20.98 -16.78 0.77
C PRO A 113 -21.95 -16.27 -0.31
N GLN A 114 -23.12 -15.75 0.10
CA GLN A 114 -24.14 -15.19 -0.80
C GLN A 114 -23.62 -14.05 -1.69
N PHE A 115 -22.65 -13.27 -1.20
CA PHE A 115 -22.09 -12.14 -1.95
C PHE A 115 -20.86 -12.52 -2.76
N LYS A 116 -20.36 -13.76 -2.64
CA LYS A 116 -19.09 -14.18 -3.25
C LYS A 116 -19.07 -14.02 -4.77
N ALA A 117 -20.21 -14.17 -5.45
CA ALA A 117 -20.33 -14.00 -6.90
C ALA A 117 -20.08 -12.55 -7.37
N HIS A 118 -20.38 -11.57 -6.52
CA HIS A 118 -20.17 -10.14 -6.79
C HIS A 118 -18.82 -9.64 -6.25
N LEU A 119 -17.98 -10.52 -5.72
CA LEU A 119 -16.66 -10.17 -5.22
C LEU A 119 -15.60 -10.73 -6.16
N TRP A 120 -14.52 -10.00 -6.33
CA TRP A 120 -13.33 -10.48 -7.03
C TRP A 120 -12.15 -10.63 -6.05
N LYS A 121 -11.08 -11.28 -6.51
CA LYS A 121 -9.87 -11.50 -5.70
C LYS A 121 -8.74 -10.61 -6.24
N PRO A 122 -8.15 -9.71 -5.42
CA PRO A 122 -7.00 -8.93 -5.84
C PRO A 122 -5.80 -9.82 -6.14
N GLY A 123 -5.06 -9.48 -7.18
CA GLY A 123 -3.88 -10.20 -7.65
C GLY A 123 -2.82 -9.23 -8.15
N GLN A 124 -2.36 -9.48 -9.38
CA GLN A 124 -1.42 -8.61 -10.08
C GLN A 124 -2.02 -8.20 -11.43
N ARG A 125 -1.98 -6.90 -11.71
CA ARG A 125 -2.38 -6.29 -12.99
C ARG A 125 -1.19 -5.51 -13.52
N GLY A 126 -0.86 -5.67 -14.80
CA GLY A 126 0.29 -4.99 -15.41
C GLY A 126 1.64 -5.21 -14.69
N GLY A 127 1.83 -6.36 -14.04
CA GLY A 127 3.06 -6.70 -13.30
C GLY A 127 3.18 -6.05 -11.91
N ARG A 128 2.17 -5.31 -11.44
CA ARG A 128 2.10 -4.72 -10.09
C ARG A 128 0.90 -5.24 -9.32
N SER A 129 0.99 -5.28 -7.99
CA SER A 129 -0.12 -5.72 -7.15
C SER A 129 -1.26 -4.69 -7.16
N ASP A 130 -2.50 -5.16 -7.19
CA ASP A 130 -3.68 -4.29 -7.11
C ASP A 130 -3.69 -3.43 -5.83
N LEU A 131 -3.19 -3.98 -4.72
CA LEU A 131 -3.04 -3.25 -3.46
C LEU A 131 -2.05 -2.08 -3.56
N LEU A 132 -0.98 -2.23 -4.37
CA LEU A 132 -0.04 -1.14 -4.63
C LEU A 132 -0.68 -0.06 -5.50
N HIS A 133 -1.48 -0.43 -6.50
CA HIS A 133 -2.23 0.55 -7.30
C HIS A 133 -3.18 1.38 -6.43
N ILE A 134 -3.86 0.74 -5.47
CA ILE A 134 -4.71 1.44 -4.50
C ILE A 134 -3.87 2.39 -3.65
N LYS A 135 -2.77 1.89 -3.09
CA LYS A 135 -1.88 2.71 -2.25
C LYS A 135 -1.39 3.94 -3.03
N ASP A 136 -0.90 3.76 -4.24
CA ASP A 136 -0.40 4.85 -5.09
C ASP A 136 -1.52 5.82 -5.48
N ALA A 137 -2.74 5.33 -5.71
CA ALA A 137 -3.90 6.19 -6.00
C ALA A 137 -4.28 7.05 -4.79
N VAL A 138 -4.31 6.46 -3.59
CA VAL A 138 -4.61 7.17 -2.35
C VAL A 138 -3.52 8.17 -1.99
N THR A 139 -2.23 7.85 -2.19
CA THR A 139 -1.12 8.79 -1.93
C THR A 139 -1.11 9.96 -2.91
N ARG A 140 -1.53 9.75 -4.18
CA ARG A 140 -1.74 10.84 -5.15
C ARG A 140 -2.87 11.79 -4.75
N ASN A 141 -3.78 11.35 -3.87
CA ASN A 141 -4.89 12.14 -3.33
C ASN A 141 -5.70 12.91 -4.39
N THR A 142 -6.03 12.25 -5.51
CA THR A 142 -6.83 12.89 -6.58
C THR A 142 -8.25 13.23 -6.13
N LEU A 143 -8.72 12.57 -5.09
CA LEU A 143 -10.03 12.82 -4.46
C LEU A 143 -10.04 14.07 -3.56
N GLY A 144 -8.88 14.72 -3.36
CA GLY A 144 -8.78 15.92 -2.54
C GLY A 144 -9.16 15.68 -1.08
N ILE A 145 -8.85 14.49 -0.55
CA ILE A 145 -9.10 14.14 0.86
C ILE A 145 -8.32 15.14 1.70
N LEU A 146 -9.05 16.00 2.41
CA LEU A 146 -8.50 16.97 3.33
C LEU A 146 -7.94 16.20 4.52
N GLY A 147 -6.63 16.01 4.52
CA GLY A 147 -5.94 15.52 5.69
C GLY A 147 -6.06 16.56 6.80
N GLU A 148 -6.42 16.12 8.00
CA GLU A 148 -6.03 16.83 9.21
C GLU A 148 -4.50 16.80 9.22
N ASP A 149 -3.88 17.79 8.60
CA ASP A 149 -2.47 18.05 8.80
C ASP A 149 -2.33 18.32 10.30
N ASP A 150 -1.80 17.35 11.05
CA ASP A 150 -1.32 17.58 12.41
C ASP A 150 -0.34 18.79 12.40
N ASN A 151 0.28 19.11 11.25
CA ASN A 151 1.06 20.33 11.03
C ASN A 151 0.21 21.61 10.94
N ALA A 152 -0.98 21.57 10.33
CA ALA A 152 -1.91 22.70 10.33
C ALA A 152 -2.56 22.89 11.70
N LEU A 153 -2.91 21.80 12.40
CA LEU A 153 -3.36 21.86 13.80
C LEU A 153 -2.23 22.33 14.74
N ALA A 154 -0.98 21.91 14.52
CA ALA A 154 0.18 22.40 15.26
C ALA A 154 0.51 23.86 14.93
N MET A 155 0.35 24.30 13.67
CA MET A 155 0.47 25.71 13.27
C MET A 155 -0.66 26.56 13.85
N LEU A 156 -1.89 26.06 13.93
CA LEU A 156 -3.02 26.75 14.56
C LEU A 156 -2.86 26.80 16.09
N ALA A 157 -2.35 25.73 16.71
CA ALA A 157 -2.00 25.70 18.13
C ALA A 157 -0.81 26.62 18.45
N ALA A 158 0.17 26.73 17.55
CA ALA A 158 1.26 27.70 17.66
C ALA A 158 0.79 29.14 17.41
N GLY A 159 -0.17 29.34 16.50
CA GLY A 159 -0.83 30.63 16.25
C GLY A 159 -1.70 31.14 17.41
N GLN A 160 -2.14 30.23 18.29
CA GLN A 160 -2.82 30.59 19.56
C GLN A 160 -1.84 30.99 20.68
N LEU A 161 -0.53 30.90 20.46
CA LEU A 161 0.51 31.37 21.40
C LEU A 161 1.23 32.61 20.85
N HIS A 162 0.46 33.65 20.52
CA HIS A 162 0.91 35.06 20.55
C HIS A 162 -0.29 36.03 20.60
N MET A 163 -1.06 35.98 21.69
CA MET A 163 -1.65 37.22 22.21
C MET A 163 -0.86 37.60 23.46
N ALA A 164 0.30 38.20 23.25
CA ALA A 164 0.80 39.14 24.24
C ALA A 164 -0.24 40.28 24.28
N ALA A 165 -0.73 40.60 25.47
CA ALA A 165 -1.74 41.62 25.69
C ALA A 165 -1.36 42.92 24.96
N GLU A 166 -2.25 43.43 24.10
CA GLU A 166 -2.11 44.70 23.39
C GLU A 166 -2.15 45.93 24.33
N ASP A 167 -2.32 45.72 25.64
CA ASP A 167 -2.39 46.79 26.66
C ASP A 167 -1.06 47.48 26.96
N ALA A 168 0.03 47.15 26.27
CA ALA A 168 1.34 47.80 26.45
C ALA A 168 1.70 48.83 25.37
N TRP A 169 0.82 49.12 24.39
CA TRP A 169 1.15 50.07 23.31
C TRP A 169 0.72 51.53 23.61
N PHE A 170 -0.12 51.77 24.62
CA PHE A 170 -0.50 53.13 25.03
C PHE A 170 -0.46 53.27 26.55
N GLY A 171 0.71 53.63 27.08
CA GLY A 171 0.92 53.92 28.50
C GLY A 171 2.15 54.81 28.70
N GLU A 172 1.88 56.11 28.79
CA GLU A 172 2.66 57.19 29.41
C GLU A 172 4.20 57.25 29.28
N GLN A 173 4.63 58.35 28.65
CA GLN A 173 5.94 58.95 28.86
C GLN A 173 6.14 59.27 30.35
N GLU A 174 7.00 58.51 31.03
CA GLU A 174 7.69 58.99 32.22
C GLU A 174 9.17 58.57 32.24
N ASN A 175 10.01 59.59 32.11
CA ASN A 175 11.32 59.76 32.73
C ASN A 175 12.29 58.57 32.86
N GLY A 176 13.37 58.64 32.07
CA GLY A 176 14.71 58.66 32.63
C GLY A 176 15.31 57.33 33.08
N LYS A 177 15.69 56.47 32.12
CA LYS A 177 16.83 55.55 32.26
C LYS A 177 17.62 55.55 30.95
N PRO A 178 18.97 55.62 30.97
CA PRO A 178 19.75 55.53 29.76
C PRO A 178 19.52 54.16 29.13
N ALA A 179 19.02 54.16 27.90
CA ALA A 179 18.87 52.96 27.09
C ALA A 179 20.26 52.32 26.95
N PRO A 180 20.44 51.01 27.24
CA PRO A 180 21.64 50.31 26.81
C PRO A 180 21.65 50.34 25.27
N ASP A 181 22.83 50.60 24.70
CA ASP A 181 23.04 50.81 23.27
C ASP A 181 22.26 49.77 22.44
N ALA A 182 21.24 50.22 21.69
CA ALA A 182 20.37 49.33 20.91
C ALA A 182 21.15 48.46 19.91
N GLU A 183 22.34 48.91 19.50
CA GLU A 183 23.28 48.17 18.66
C GLU A 183 23.93 46.98 19.37
N ALA A 184 24.17 47.07 20.69
CA ALA A 184 24.74 45.99 21.50
C ALA A 184 23.72 44.87 21.76
N VAL A 185 22.45 45.21 21.95
CA VAL A 185 21.35 44.23 22.13
C VAL A 185 21.11 43.47 20.83
N LEU A 186 21.02 44.18 19.69
CA LEU A 186 20.89 43.56 18.36
C LEU A 186 22.12 42.73 17.97
N GLY A 187 23.31 43.13 18.40
CA GLY A 187 24.54 42.34 18.22
C GLY A 187 24.51 41.03 19.00
N ALA A 188 24.08 41.07 20.27
CA ALA A 188 23.96 39.88 21.12
C ALA A 188 22.91 38.88 20.59
N GLU A 189 21.77 39.36 20.11
CA GLU A 189 20.74 38.51 19.48
C GLU A 189 21.24 37.85 18.19
N ARG A 190 21.98 38.58 17.35
CA ARG A 190 22.60 38.01 16.13
C ARG A 190 23.62 36.93 16.45
N ASP A 191 24.40 37.10 17.50
CA ASP A 191 25.39 36.10 17.90
C ASP A 191 24.75 34.89 18.58
N HIS A 192 23.63 35.07 19.29
CA HIS A 192 22.80 33.97 19.77
C HIS A 192 22.26 33.13 18.61
N HIS A 193 21.63 33.78 17.63
CA HIS A 193 21.10 33.10 16.44
C HIS A 193 22.19 32.40 15.61
N LYS A 194 23.40 32.97 15.52
CA LYS A 194 24.52 32.29 14.85
C LYS A 194 24.93 31.02 15.59
N ARG A 195 24.93 31.01 16.93
CA ARG A 195 25.27 29.81 17.72
C ARG A 195 24.19 28.74 17.56
N GLU A 196 22.92 29.10 17.66
CA GLU A 196 21.81 28.18 17.40
C GLU A 196 21.87 27.58 15.99
N ALA A 197 22.14 28.41 14.97
CA ALA A 197 22.30 27.94 13.60
C ALA A 197 23.52 27.01 13.43
N GLN A 198 24.60 27.22 14.18
CA GLN A 198 25.75 26.31 14.17
C GLN A 198 25.43 24.97 14.83
N GLU A 199 24.72 24.97 15.96
CA GLU A 199 24.28 23.75 16.64
C GLU A 199 23.34 22.92 15.76
N LEU A 200 22.36 23.55 15.11
CA LEU A 200 21.47 22.87 14.16
C LEU A 200 22.24 22.28 12.97
N ARG A 201 23.24 22.99 12.45
CA ARG A 201 24.11 22.46 11.39
C ARG A 201 24.91 21.24 11.84
N GLN A 202 25.42 21.26 13.07
CA GLN A 202 26.13 20.11 13.64
C GLN A 202 25.19 18.90 13.79
N GLN A 203 23.95 19.11 14.25
CA GLN A 203 22.94 18.07 14.34
C GLN A 203 22.57 17.48 12.97
N ILE A 204 22.38 18.33 11.96
CA ILE A 204 22.10 17.89 10.59
C ILE A 204 23.26 17.03 10.05
N ASN A 205 24.51 17.46 10.24
CA ASN A 205 25.67 16.70 9.79
C ASN A 205 25.77 15.34 10.51
N ALA A 206 25.51 15.30 11.82
CA ALA A 206 25.49 14.05 12.57
C ALA A 206 24.42 13.08 12.04
N LEU A 207 23.18 13.56 11.85
CA LEU A 207 22.08 12.76 11.29
C LEU A 207 22.39 12.29 9.86
N GLN A 208 23.05 13.12 9.05
CA GLN A 208 23.48 12.72 7.71
C GLN A 208 24.50 11.58 7.75
N THR A 209 25.47 11.62 8.66
CA THR A 209 26.45 10.54 8.81
C THR A 209 25.78 9.23 9.28
N GLU A 210 24.82 9.32 10.20
CA GLU A 210 24.07 8.16 10.66
C GLU A 210 23.23 7.53 9.52
N LEU A 211 22.54 8.37 8.73
CA LEU A 211 21.80 7.92 7.56
C LEU A 211 22.71 7.22 6.54
N GLN A 212 23.91 7.75 6.29
CA GLN A 212 24.88 7.12 5.39
C GLN A 212 25.32 5.73 5.90
N ILE A 213 25.58 5.59 7.20
CA ILE A 213 25.94 4.30 7.81
C ILE A 213 24.80 3.30 7.66
N VAL A 214 23.56 3.71 7.96
CA VAL A 214 22.38 2.83 7.82
C VAL A 214 22.13 2.45 6.36
N GLN A 215 22.34 3.37 5.43
CA GLN A 215 22.23 3.09 3.99
C GLN A 215 23.27 2.07 3.54
N GLN A 216 24.54 2.25 3.91
CA GLN A 216 25.61 1.30 3.59
C GLN A 216 25.36 -0.08 4.20
N ALA A 217 24.90 -0.15 5.46
CA ALA A 217 24.54 -1.40 6.10
C ALA A 217 23.44 -2.14 5.32
N ARG A 218 22.39 -1.41 4.91
CA ARG A 218 21.30 -1.97 4.10
C ARG A 218 21.78 -2.45 2.72
N GLU A 219 22.68 -1.71 2.08
CA GLU A 219 23.25 -2.11 0.79
C GLU A 219 24.05 -3.41 0.92
N ASN A 220 24.89 -3.51 1.95
CA ASN A 220 25.65 -4.72 2.27
C ASN A 220 24.75 -5.93 2.55
N ASP A 221 23.67 -5.74 3.34
CA ASP A 221 22.70 -6.81 3.62
C ASP A 221 22.02 -7.31 2.34
N MET A 222 21.67 -6.39 1.43
CA MET A 222 21.08 -6.73 0.13
C MET A 222 22.08 -7.47 -0.76
N GLU A 223 23.36 -7.13 -0.73
CA GLU A 223 24.41 -7.85 -1.45
C GLU A 223 24.62 -9.26 -0.90
N MET A 224 24.69 -9.40 0.43
CA MET A 224 24.80 -10.71 1.10
C MET A 224 23.62 -11.61 0.77
N LEU A 225 22.39 -11.07 0.78
CA LEU A 225 21.20 -11.84 0.43
C LEU A 225 21.22 -12.28 -1.04
N ARG A 226 21.67 -11.41 -1.96
CA ARG A 226 21.84 -11.76 -3.38
C ARG A 226 22.89 -12.84 -3.59
N GLN A 227 24.02 -12.76 -2.88
CA GLN A 227 25.08 -13.78 -2.94
C GLN A 227 24.55 -15.13 -2.44
N SER A 228 23.90 -15.15 -1.27
CA SER A 228 23.29 -16.36 -0.73
C SER A 228 22.27 -16.96 -1.70
N HIS A 229 21.38 -16.15 -2.28
CA HIS A 229 20.44 -16.63 -3.29
C HIS A 229 21.14 -17.23 -4.52
N ARG A 230 22.22 -16.60 -5.00
CA ARG A 230 22.99 -17.11 -6.13
C ARG A 230 23.62 -18.46 -5.81
N GLU A 231 24.24 -18.60 -4.63
CA GLU A 231 24.81 -19.86 -4.17
C GLU A 231 23.75 -20.96 -4.07
N HIS A 232 22.57 -20.66 -3.53
CA HIS A 232 21.47 -21.63 -3.47
C HIS A 232 20.99 -22.05 -4.87
N LEU A 233 20.92 -21.13 -5.83
CA LEU A 233 20.56 -21.47 -7.21
C LEU A 233 21.62 -22.35 -7.88
N ASP A 234 22.90 -22.07 -7.63
CA ASP A 234 24.00 -22.88 -8.17
C ASP A 234 23.98 -24.31 -7.58
N VAL A 235 23.70 -24.45 -6.28
CA VAL A 235 23.52 -25.76 -5.63
C VAL A 235 22.33 -26.52 -6.21
N LEU A 236 21.17 -25.89 -6.34
CA LEU A 236 19.97 -26.53 -6.91
C LEU A 236 20.17 -26.96 -8.37
N GLN A 237 20.93 -26.18 -9.16
CA GLN A 237 21.30 -26.57 -10.51
C GLN A 237 22.22 -27.80 -10.52
N GLY A 238 23.18 -27.86 -9.59
CA GLY A 238 24.03 -29.04 -9.38
C GLY A 238 23.21 -30.28 -9.04
N GLU A 239 22.33 -30.19 -8.04
CA GLU A 239 21.45 -31.30 -7.64
C GLU A 239 20.54 -31.76 -8.80
N MET A 240 20.03 -30.83 -9.61
CA MET A 240 19.22 -31.18 -10.78
C MET A 240 20.01 -31.95 -11.84
N LEU A 241 21.26 -31.56 -12.08
CA LEU A 241 22.15 -32.30 -12.98
C LEU A 241 22.45 -33.71 -12.46
N ASP A 242 22.72 -33.86 -11.16
CA ASP A 242 22.98 -35.16 -10.53
C ASP A 242 21.75 -36.07 -10.58
N ILE A 243 20.57 -35.54 -10.27
CA ILE A 243 19.30 -36.28 -10.39
C ILE A 243 19.06 -36.71 -11.84
N LYS A 244 19.34 -35.83 -12.80
CA LYS A 244 19.18 -36.17 -14.22
C LYS A 244 20.13 -37.29 -14.64
N GLN A 245 21.39 -37.26 -14.23
CA GLN A 245 22.36 -38.33 -14.50
C GLN A 245 21.92 -39.66 -13.89
N SER A 246 21.55 -39.66 -12.60
CA SER A 246 21.05 -40.88 -11.93
C SER A 246 19.79 -41.44 -12.59
N LEU A 247 18.89 -40.58 -13.08
CA LEU A 247 17.71 -40.99 -13.82
C LEU A 247 18.08 -41.65 -15.17
N GLU A 248 19.03 -41.07 -15.90
CA GLU A 248 19.53 -41.63 -17.16
C GLU A 248 20.18 -43.01 -16.93
N GLU A 249 20.97 -43.16 -15.87
CA GLU A 249 21.55 -44.46 -15.46
C GLU A 249 20.46 -45.50 -15.15
N GLN A 250 19.46 -45.13 -14.34
CA GLN A 250 18.33 -46.00 -14.02
C GLN A 250 17.54 -46.40 -15.27
N GLN A 251 17.37 -45.50 -16.24
CA GLN A 251 16.72 -45.81 -17.51
C GLN A 251 17.55 -46.80 -18.33
N GLN A 252 18.87 -46.61 -18.42
CA GLN A 252 19.75 -47.54 -19.12
C GLN A 252 19.74 -48.94 -18.48
N GLN A 253 19.78 -49.01 -17.15
CA GLN A 253 19.66 -50.28 -16.40
C GLN A 253 18.31 -50.95 -16.68
N ASN A 254 17.20 -50.20 -16.62
CA ASN A 254 15.88 -50.72 -16.95
C ASN A 254 15.79 -51.26 -18.38
N LEU A 255 16.39 -50.56 -19.36
CA LEU A 255 16.43 -51.02 -20.74
C LEU A 255 17.25 -52.31 -20.89
N ASN A 256 18.39 -52.42 -20.19
CA ASN A 256 19.21 -53.61 -20.20
C ASN A 256 18.49 -54.81 -19.57
N LEU A 257 17.86 -54.64 -18.41
CA LEU A 257 17.05 -55.67 -17.76
C LEU A 257 15.88 -56.12 -18.64
N LYS A 258 15.19 -55.19 -19.31
CA LYS A 258 14.13 -55.52 -20.27
C LYS A 258 14.66 -56.36 -21.44
N ARG A 259 15.83 -56.03 -21.97
CA ARG A 259 16.50 -56.82 -23.03
C ARG A 259 16.90 -58.22 -22.54
N GLU A 260 17.34 -58.35 -21.30
CA GLU A 260 17.65 -59.65 -20.70
C GLU A 260 16.39 -60.49 -20.49
N LEU A 261 15.34 -59.90 -19.94
CA LEU A 261 14.03 -60.53 -19.81
C LEU A 261 13.48 -60.99 -21.16
N SER A 262 13.55 -60.15 -22.20
CA SER A 262 13.10 -60.55 -23.54
C SER A 262 13.92 -61.72 -24.08
N LYS A 263 15.24 -61.75 -23.89
CA LYS A 263 16.09 -62.88 -24.29
C LYS A 263 15.72 -64.17 -23.54
N LEU A 264 15.41 -64.08 -22.25
CA LEU A 264 14.98 -65.24 -21.45
C LEU A 264 13.59 -65.74 -21.88
N GLN A 265 12.66 -64.85 -22.17
CA GLN A 265 11.34 -65.21 -22.72
C GLN A 265 11.45 -65.90 -24.08
N HIS A 266 12.35 -65.47 -24.96
CA HIS A 266 12.58 -66.14 -26.25
C HIS A 266 13.29 -67.49 -26.12
N LYS A 267 14.04 -67.73 -25.04
CA LYS A 267 14.68 -69.03 -24.73
C LYS A 267 13.70 -70.05 -24.13
N HIS A 268 12.61 -69.57 -23.54
CA HIS A 268 11.48 -70.40 -23.10
C HIS A 268 10.27 -70.15 -24.00
N PRO A 269 10.24 -70.65 -25.26
CA PRO A 269 8.98 -70.74 -25.96
C PRO A 269 8.11 -71.70 -25.13
N VAL A 270 7.03 -71.14 -24.57
CA VAL A 270 5.97 -71.92 -23.92
C VAL A 270 5.52 -72.96 -24.94
N ASP A 271 5.80 -74.23 -24.61
CA ASP A 271 5.30 -75.38 -25.34
C ASP A 271 3.76 -75.29 -25.34
N PRO A 272 3.11 -75.12 -26.50
CA PRO A 272 1.66 -75.15 -26.56
C PRO A 272 1.23 -76.61 -26.45
N GLY A 273 0.76 -76.99 -25.26
CA GLY A 273 0.02 -78.24 -25.04
C GLY A 273 -1.33 -78.24 -25.76
#